data_AF-A0A7W1AIV5-F1
#
_entry.id   AF-A0A7W1AIV5-F1
#
_cell.length_a   1.000
_cell.length_b   1.000
_cell.length_c   1.000
_cell.angle_alpha   90.00
_cell.angle_beta   90.00
_cell.angle_gamma   90.00
#
_symmetry.space_group_name_H-M   'P 1'
#
loop_
_entity.id
_entity.type
_entity.pdbx_description
1 polymer ?
#
loop_
_entity_poly.entity_id
_entity_poly.type
_entity_poly.pdbx_seq_one_letter_code
_entity_poly.pdbx_strand_id
1 'polypeptide(L)'
;MTLLEIMIVLAILALVMGLVVGPRVMKMFASSKVEIAKTELQKLAYEAYPQWSQANPSKACPEKLEDLAEFTNKKDTKDPWGQPYKMFCGPTLPPGAKGLAVM
;
A
#
# COMPACT_ATOMS: atom_id res chain seq x y z
N MET A 1 14.53 18.29 -47.30
CA MET A 1 14.37 17.23 -46.29
C MET A 1 15.65 16.41 -46.23
N THR A 2 16.45 16.62 -45.18
CA THR A 2 17.74 15.93 -44.99
C THR A 2 17.66 14.89 -43.87
N LEU A 3 18.58 13.93 -43.82
CA LEU A 3 18.67 12.96 -42.71
C LEU A 3 18.88 13.67 -41.37
N LEU A 4 19.66 14.76 -41.34
CA LEU A 4 19.90 15.57 -40.15
C LEU A 4 18.60 16.18 -39.60
N GLU A 5 17.76 16.70 -40.49
CA GLU A 5 16.47 17.30 -40.14
C GLU A 5 15.53 16.27 -39.48
N ILE A 6 15.47 15.05 -40.01
CA ILE A 6 14.66 13.97 -39.44
C ILE A 6 15.19 13.55 -38.06
N MET A 7 16.51 13.44 -37.89
CA MET A 7 17.11 13.08 -36.60
C MET A 7 16.81 14.09 -35.50
N ILE A 8 16.89 15.39 -35.81
CA ILE A 8 16.57 16.47 -34.86
C ILE A 8 15.09 16.40 -34.47
N VAL A 9 14.19 16.20 -35.44
CA VAL A 9 12.75 16.10 -35.16
C VAL A 9 12.45 14.91 -34.24
N LEU A 10 13.03 13.74 -34.49
CA LEU A 10 12.82 12.56 -33.63
C LEU A 10 13.36 12.78 -32.21
N ALA A 11 14.52 13.43 -32.06
CA ALA A 11 15.10 13.73 -30.76
C ALA A 11 14.20 14.67 -29.94
N ILE A 12 13.66 15.73 -30.58
CA ILE A 12 12.76 16.68 -29.92
C ILE A 12 11.44 15.98 -29.54
N LEU A 13 10.87 15.16 -30.43
CA LEU A 13 9.64 14.42 -30.13
C LEU A 13 9.81 13.46 -28.95
N ALA A 14 10.92 12.71 -28.91
CA ALA A 14 11.22 11.81 -27.80
C ALA A 14 11.38 12.57 -26.48
N LEU A 15 12.08 13.72 -26.49
CA LEU A 15 12.28 14.56 -25.32
C LEU A 15 10.96 15.17 -24.81
N VAL A 16 10.13 15.67 -25.71
CA VAL A 16 8.81 16.24 -25.36
C VAL A 16 7.89 15.16 -24.79
N MET A 17 7.78 14.00 -25.43
CA MET A 17 6.96 12.90 -24.90
C MET A 17 7.47 12.39 -23.55
N GLY A 18 8.80 12.24 -23.40
CA GLY A 18 9.41 11.83 -22.13
C GLY A 18 9.09 12.78 -20.98
N LEU A 19 9.22 14.09 -21.21
CA LEU A 19 8.94 15.11 -20.18
C LEU A 19 7.44 15.26 -19.86
N VAL A 20 6.55 15.03 -20.82
CA VAL A 20 5.09 15.18 -20.58
C VAL A 20 4.49 13.92 -19.93
N VAL A 21 4.92 12.74 -20.35
CA VAL A 21 4.34 11.47 -19.89
C VAL A 21 5.01 10.98 -18.60
N GLY A 22 6.33 11.13 -18.47
CA GLY A 22 7.11 10.63 -17.33
C GLY A 22 6.55 11.08 -15.96
N PRO A 23 6.37 12.39 -15.70
CA PRO A 23 5.87 12.86 -14.41
C PRO A 23 4.46 12.38 -14.08
N ARG A 24 3.57 12.26 -15.08
CA ARG A 24 2.21 11.78 -14.88
C ARG A 24 2.18 10.32 -14.47
N VAL A 25 3.00 9.49 -15.13
CA VAL A 25 3.13 8.07 -14.80
C VAL A 25 3.68 7.91 -13.39
N MET A 26 4.74 8.64 -13.01
CA MET A 26 5.29 8.60 -11.65
C MET A 26 4.27 9.01 -10.58
N LYS A 27 3.48 10.07 -10.82
CA LYS A 27 2.42 10.49 -9.89
C LYS A 27 1.34 9.41 -9.75
N MET A 28 0.94 8.78 -10.85
CA MET A 28 -0.04 7.70 -10.84
C MET A 28 0.46 6.50 -10.01
N PHE A 29 1.72 6.08 -10.20
CA PHE A 29 2.34 5.03 -9.39
C PHE A 29 2.37 5.38 -7.90
N ALA A 30 2.71 6.62 -7.55
CA ALA A 30 2.70 7.07 -6.16
C ALA A 30 1.29 6.97 -5.55
N SER A 31 0.25 7.44 -6.26
CA SER A 31 -1.14 7.31 -5.78
C SER A 31 -1.61 5.85 -5.68
N SER A 32 -1.25 5.00 -6.64
CA SER A 32 -1.63 3.58 -6.62
C SER A 32 -1.02 2.86 -5.42
N LYS A 33 0.23 3.18 -5.04
CA LYS A 33 0.83 2.64 -3.80
C LYS A 33 0.02 3.02 -2.57
N VAL A 34 -0.41 4.28 -2.45
CA VAL A 34 -1.24 4.71 -1.31
C VAL A 34 -2.59 3.97 -1.26
N GLU A 35 -3.27 3.83 -2.40
CA GLU A 35 -4.56 3.12 -2.46
C GLU A 35 -4.43 1.62 -2.18
N ILE A 36 -3.33 0.99 -2.62
CA ILE A 36 -3.02 -0.41 -2.28
C ILE A 36 -2.83 -0.54 -0.77
N ALA A 37 -2.00 0.33 -0.16
CA ALA A 37 -1.76 0.30 1.28
C ALA A 37 -3.07 0.48 2.06
N LYS A 38 -3.90 1.45 1.67
CA LYS A 38 -5.20 1.70 2.29
C LYS A 38 -6.13 0.48 2.19
N THR A 39 -6.18 -0.16 1.03
CA THR A 39 -6.98 -1.37 0.81
C THR A 39 -6.50 -2.53 1.67
N GLU A 40 -5.18 -2.70 1.81
CA GLU A 40 -4.58 -3.72 2.67
C GLU A 40 -4.89 -3.46 4.15
N LEU A 41 -4.77 -2.22 4.61
CA LEU A 41 -5.14 -1.83 5.97
C LEU A 41 -6.62 -2.10 6.26
N GLN A 42 -7.51 -1.81 5.30
CA GLN A 42 -8.93 -2.11 5.42
C GLN A 42 -9.20 -3.62 5.52
N LYS A 43 -8.52 -4.43 4.72
CA LYS A 43 -8.62 -5.90 4.81
C LYS A 43 -8.13 -6.41 6.16
N LEU A 44 -7.00 -5.90 6.66
CA LEU A 44 -6.47 -6.29 7.96
C LEU A 44 -7.45 -5.92 9.11
N ALA A 45 -7.99 -4.70 9.09
CA ALA A 45 -8.85 -4.20 10.15
C ALA A 45 -10.27 -4.81 10.13
N TYR A 46 -10.85 -5.01 8.94
CA TYR A 46 -12.26 -5.37 8.80
C TYR A 46 -12.51 -6.81 8.36
N GLU A 47 -11.51 -7.51 7.80
CA GLU A 47 -11.65 -8.92 7.40
C GLU A 47 -10.83 -9.82 8.32
N ALA A 48 -9.52 -9.58 8.40
CA ALA A 48 -8.61 -10.45 9.14
C ALA A 48 -8.82 -10.38 10.66
N TYR A 49 -8.94 -9.18 11.24
CA TYR A 49 -9.10 -9.04 12.68
C TYR A 49 -10.39 -9.67 13.24
N PRO A 50 -11.58 -9.46 12.63
CA PRO A 50 -12.79 -10.15 13.09
C PRO A 50 -12.72 -11.67 12.96
N GLN A 51 -12.05 -12.20 11.94
CA GLN A 51 -11.83 -13.64 11.79
C GLN A 51 -10.90 -14.18 12.86
N TRP A 52 -9.77 -13.50 13.09
CA TRP A 52 -8.82 -13.84 14.15
C TRP A 52 -9.47 -13.79 15.54
N SER A 53 -10.29 -12.76 15.81
CA SER A 53 -10.98 -12.58 17.10
C SER A 53 -12.00 -13.68 17.37
N GLN A 54 -12.66 -14.20 16.32
CA GLN A 54 -13.54 -15.37 16.44
C GLN A 54 -12.77 -16.66 16.72
N ALA A 55 -11.59 -16.82 16.11
CA ALA A 55 -10.73 -17.97 16.36
C ALA A 55 -10.06 -17.93 17.75
N ASN A 56 -9.89 -16.74 18.33
CA ASN A 56 -9.20 -16.51 19.61
C ASN A 56 -10.11 -15.79 20.63
N PRO A 57 -11.19 -16.41 21.10
CA PRO A 57 -12.15 -15.77 22.01
C PRO A 57 -11.56 -15.39 23.38
N SER A 58 -10.43 -16.00 23.77
CA SER A 58 -9.73 -15.71 25.02
C SER A 58 -8.72 -14.57 24.93
N LYS A 59 -8.40 -14.08 23.72
CA LYS A 59 -7.45 -12.99 23.52
C LYS A 59 -8.16 -11.75 22.96
N ALA A 60 -8.00 -10.62 23.63
CA ALA A 60 -8.59 -9.35 23.20
C ALA A 60 -7.85 -8.72 22.01
N CYS A 61 -6.58 -9.07 21.80
CA CYS A 61 -5.69 -8.45 20.83
C CYS A 61 -4.67 -9.44 20.27
N PRO A 62 -4.36 -9.40 18.97
CA PRO A 62 -3.23 -10.14 18.40
C PRO A 62 -1.91 -9.57 18.94
N GLU A 63 -0.91 -10.44 19.11
CA GLU A 63 0.42 -10.04 19.60
C GLU A 63 1.30 -9.58 18.44
N LYS A 64 1.08 -10.16 17.26
CA LYS A 64 1.85 -9.91 16.06
C LYS A 64 0.96 -9.71 14.86
N LEU A 65 1.44 -8.96 13.88
CA LEU A 65 0.70 -8.74 12.63
C LEU A 65 0.65 -10.02 11.79
N GLU A 66 1.63 -10.91 11.96
CA GLU A 66 1.66 -12.23 11.32
C GLU A 66 0.48 -13.12 11.75
N ASP A 67 -0.04 -12.93 12.97
CA ASP A 67 -1.22 -13.66 13.46
C ASP A 67 -2.47 -13.32 12.63
N LEU A 68 -2.53 -12.11 12.05
CA LEU A 68 -3.57 -11.69 11.13
C LEU A 68 -3.30 -12.16 9.71
N ALA A 69 -2.03 -12.33 9.32
CA ALA A 69 -1.64 -12.69 7.96
C ALA A 69 -2.22 -14.06 7.54
N GLU A 70 -2.41 -14.99 8.49
CA GLU A 70 -3.08 -16.29 8.27
C GLU A 70 -4.52 -16.13 7.76
N PHE A 71 -5.19 -15.05 8.14
CA PHE A 71 -6.56 -14.72 7.74
C PHE A 71 -6.60 -13.78 6.52
N THR A 72 -5.44 -13.48 5.94
CA THR A 72 -5.35 -12.69 4.71
C THR A 72 -4.90 -13.58 3.55
N ASN A 73 -5.26 -13.20 2.32
CA ASN A 73 -4.74 -13.85 1.12
C ASN A 73 -3.28 -13.47 0.80
N LYS A 74 -2.56 -12.78 1.70
CA LYS A 74 -1.23 -12.21 1.46
C LYS A 74 -0.24 -12.74 2.49
N LYS A 75 0.83 -13.40 2.03
CA LYS A 75 1.91 -13.91 2.90
C LYS A 75 2.80 -12.81 3.50
N ASP A 76 2.85 -11.65 2.86
CA ASP A 76 3.69 -10.52 3.28
C ASP A 76 2.86 -9.41 3.92
N THR A 77 3.19 -9.11 5.17
CA THR A 77 2.67 -8.01 6.00
C THR A 77 3.41 -6.68 5.77
N LYS A 78 4.03 -6.53 4.60
CA LYS A 78 4.75 -5.32 4.19
C LYS A 78 3.90 -4.43 3.33
N ASP A 79 4.09 -3.13 3.51
CA ASP A 79 3.51 -2.07 2.71
C ASP A 79 4.13 -2.00 1.30
N PRO A 80 3.55 -1.18 0.38
CA PRO A 80 4.08 -0.98 -0.97
C PRO A 80 5.47 -0.32 -1.06
N TRP A 81 6.05 0.09 0.08
CA TRP A 81 7.41 0.61 0.23
C TRP A 81 8.37 -0.39 0.88
N GLY A 82 7.89 -1.57 1.26
CA GLY A 82 8.67 -2.65 1.86
C GLY A 82 8.81 -2.57 3.38
N GLN A 83 8.11 -1.66 4.04
CA GLN A 83 8.11 -1.53 5.50
C GLN A 83 6.99 -2.39 6.12
N PRO A 84 7.21 -3.01 7.29
CA PRO A 84 6.14 -3.71 7.99
C PRO A 84 5.10 -2.72 8.52
N TYR A 85 3.81 -3.05 8.41
CA TYR A 85 2.76 -2.24 9.04
C TYR A 85 2.88 -2.26 10.56
N LYS A 86 2.48 -1.17 11.20
CA LYS A 86 2.43 -1.06 12.66
C LYS A 86 1.03 -1.35 13.15
N MET A 87 0.94 -2.18 14.19
CA MET A 87 -0.32 -2.57 14.80
C MET A 87 -0.40 -2.03 16.22
N PHE A 88 -1.55 -1.46 16.57
CA PHE A 88 -1.88 -0.94 17.88
C PHE A 88 -3.17 -1.58 18.37
N CYS A 89 -3.16 -2.05 19.61
CA CYS A 89 -4.30 -2.71 20.22
C CYS A 89 -4.40 -2.38 21.73
N GLY A 90 -5.62 -2.39 22.25
CA GLY A 90 -5.94 -2.02 23.64
C GLY A 90 -5.50 -0.60 24.06
N PRO A 91 -4.63 -0.44 25.07
CA PRO A 91 -4.27 0.87 25.62
C PRO A 91 -3.38 1.71 24.69
N THR A 92 -2.88 1.13 23.60
CA THR A 92 -2.01 1.82 22.64
C THR A 92 -2.76 2.42 21.45
N LEU A 93 -4.09 2.35 21.44
CA LEU A 93 -4.88 2.90 20.33
C LEU A 93 -4.81 4.43 20.28
N PRO A 94 -4.75 5.01 19.06
CA PRO A 94 -4.89 6.44 18.88
C PRO A 94 -6.30 6.92 19.29
N PRO A 95 -6.44 8.21 19.68
CA PRO A 95 -7.73 8.76 20.13
C PRO A 95 -8.84 8.54 19.10
N GLY A 96 -9.95 7.93 19.54
CA GLY A 96 -11.13 7.67 18.70
C GLY A 96 -11.16 6.30 18.01
N ALA A 97 -10.09 5.52 18.06
CA ALA A 97 -10.08 4.16 17.53
C ALA A 97 -10.52 3.13 18.61
N LYS A 98 -11.23 2.07 18.20
CA LYS A 98 -11.67 0.96 19.08
C LYS A 98 -11.30 -0.39 18.45
N GLY A 99 -10.80 -1.32 19.26
CA GLY A 99 -10.39 -2.65 18.80
C GLY A 99 -8.94 -2.66 18.32
N LEU A 100 -8.73 -2.61 17.01
CA LEU A 100 -7.41 -2.67 16.36
C LEU A 100 -7.18 -1.44 15.50
N ALA A 101 -5.97 -0.87 15.53
CA ALA A 101 -5.51 0.12 14.57
C ALA A 101 -4.25 -0.38 13.86
N VAL A 102 -4.22 -0.24 12.53
CA VAL A 102 -3.08 -0.64 11.69
C VAL A 102 -2.70 0.56 10.81
N MET A 103 -1.40 0.86 10.70
CA MET A 103 -0.86 2.01 9.95
C MET A 103 0.45 1.70 9.23
#